data_AF-F2C9W1-F1
#
_entry.id   AF-F2C9W1-F1
#
_cell.length_a   1.000
_cell.length_b   1.000
_cell.length_c   1.000
_cell.angle_alpha   90.00
_cell.angle_beta   90.00
_cell.angle_gamma   90.00
#
_symmetry.space_group_name_H-M   'P 1'
#
loop_
_entity.id
_entity.type
_entity.pdbx_description
1 polymer ?
#
loop_
_entity_poly.entity_id
_entity_poly.type
_entity_poly.pdbx_seq_one_letter_code
_entity_poly.pdbx_strand_id
1 'polypeptide(L)'
;MSETIIITVISSSISVISTLLGAFVTQAFNIRNENLKEKKARQKENLEIKRENLYSIYKKLIQVISLFPRQTPLDVLRYMEYSPNYYSENFDIINNILDIQIEDYKKRLSNPKLDYKLEAEYEIEIHNREYYKKEIIYIRDSYFKAKNEYEKFIRNEKIDFELYAGDEVKNKLVIFEVLVHNAFVAGRHLENENGDTNQLDKVRWQLINSIRNDLGIQ
;
A
#
# COMPACT_ATOMS: atom_id res chain seq x y z
N MET A 1 18.20 83.94 -11.78
CA MET A 1 18.21 83.33 -10.43
C MET A 1 16.98 82.48 -10.12
N SER A 2 15.82 82.70 -10.74
CA SER A 2 14.59 81.90 -10.51
C SER A 2 14.68 80.44 -11.00
N GLU A 3 15.16 80.20 -12.23
CA GLU A 3 15.12 78.85 -12.85
C GLU A 3 16.06 77.83 -12.20
N THR A 4 17.24 78.25 -11.73
CA THR A 4 18.23 77.36 -11.09
C THR A 4 17.74 76.85 -9.73
N ILE A 5 16.99 77.66 -9.00
CA ILE A 5 16.40 77.29 -7.69
C ILE A 5 15.26 76.29 -7.91
N ILE A 6 14.43 76.48 -8.94
CA ILE A 6 13.32 75.57 -9.29
C ILE A 6 13.86 74.19 -9.72
N ILE A 7 14.90 74.14 -10.57
CA ILE A 7 15.51 72.87 -10.99
C ILE A 7 16.14 72.12 -9.81
N THR A 8 16.83 72.83 -8.90
CA THR A 8 17.47 72.23 -7.72
C THR A 8 16.45 71.70 -6.70
N VAL A 9 15.32 72.40 -6.53
CA VAL A 9 14.21 71.97 -5.66
C VAL A 9 13.48 70.76 -6.25
N ILE A 10 13.28 70.70 -7.58
CA ILE A 10 12.67 69.56 -8.26
C ILE A 10 13.62 68.34 -8.26
N SER A 11 14.93 68.54 -8.49
CA SER A 11 15.90 67.43 -8.48
C SER A 11 16.13 66.84 -7.08
N SER A 12 16.11 67.67 -6.03
CA SER A 12 16.23 67.21 -4.63
C SER A 12 14.96 66.53 -4.13
N SER A 13 13.77 66.98 -4.54
CA SER A 13 12.51 66.31 -4.18
C SER A 13 12.35 64.95 -4.88
N ILE A 14 12.79 64.80 -6.14
CA ILE A 14 12.81 63.50 -6.84
C ILE A 14 13.79 62.49 -6.18
N SER A 15 14.93 62.95 -5.65
CA SER A 15 15.90 62.05 -4.99
C SER A 15 15.40 61.54 -3.63
N VAL A 16 14.70 62.37 -2.87
CA VAL A 16 14.09 61.99 -1.58
C VAL A 16 12.91 61.03 -1.79
N ILE A 17 12.08 61.24 -2.82
CA ILE A 17 10.98 60.34 -3.14
C ILE A 17 11.49 58.96 -3.61
N SER A 18 12.54 58.93 -4.44
CA SER A 18 13.11 57.66 -4.93
C SER A 18 13.83 56.86 -3.83
N THR A 19 14.51 57.53 -2.88
CA THR A 19 15.12 56.87 -1.72
C THR A 19 14.08 56.34 -0.73
N LEU A 20 13.01 57.10 -0.46
CA LEU A 20 11.89 56.63 0.36
C LEU A 20 11.21 55.41 -0.27
N LEU A 21 10.89 55.46 -1.57
CA LEU A 21 10.32 54.32 -2.30
C LEU A 21 11.23 53.09 -2.28
N GLY A 22 12.55 53.28 -2.48
CA GLY A 22 13.54 52.22 -2.39
C GLY A 22 13.60 51.57 -1.00
N ALA A 23 13.51 52.37 0.07
CA ALA A 23 13.46 51.88 1.45
C ALA A 23 12.18 51.06 1.72
N PHE A 24 11.01 51.56 1.29
CA PHE A 24 9.74 50.83 1.42
C PHE A 24 9.76 49.48 0.69
N VAL A 25 10.26 49.44 -0.56
CA VAL A 25 10.38 48.20 -1.34
C VAL A 25 11.32 47.21 -0.66
N THR A 26 12.49 47.68 -0.20
CA THR A 26 13.48 46.84 0.50
C THR A 26 12.89 46.26 1.78
N GLN A 27 12.16 47.07 2.56
CA GLN A 27 11.52 46.63 3.79
C GLN A 27 10.40 45.59 3.52
N ALA A 28 9.59 45.80 2.48
CA ALA A 28 8.57 44.83 2.06
C ALA A 28 9.19 43.49 1.62
N PHE A 29 10.30 43.52 0.88
CA PHE A 29 11.05 42.32 0.49
C PHE A 29 11.64 41.59 1.70
N ASN A 30 12.20 42.31 2.67
CA ASN A 30 12.75 41.72 3.89
C ASN A 30 11.66 41.05 4.74
N ILE A 31 10.53 41.71 4.98
CA ILE A 31 9.38 41.14 5.70
C ILE A 31 8.87 39.87 5.00
N ARG A 32 8.76 39.89 3.66
CA ARG A 32 8.34 38.70 2.90
C ARG A 32 9.35 37.57 3.03
N ASN A 33 10.65 37.86 2.98
CA ASN A 33 11.72 36.87 3.15
C ASN A 33 11.74 36.26 4.55
N GLU A 34 11.56 37.07 5.60
CA GLU A 34 11.45 36.58 6.99
C GLU A 34 10.23 35.69 7.18
N ASN A 35 9.06 36.11 6.69
CA ASN A 35 7.85 35.30 6.71
C ASN A 35 8.04 33.95 5.99
N LEU A 36 8.75 33.94 4.85
CA LEU A 36 9.08 32.71 4.13
C LEU A 36 10.04 31.81 4.93
N LYS A 37 11.05 32.39 5.58
CA LYS A 37 11.98 31.65 6.44
C LYS A 37 11.26 31.02 7.64
N GLU A 38 10.40 31.79 8.31
CA GLU A 38 9.62 31.31 9.46
C GLU A 38 8.63 30.20 9.05
N LYS A 39 7.96 30.34 7.89
CA LYS A 39 7.11 29.27 7.34
C LYS A 39 7.91 27.99 7.06
N LYS A 40 9.09 28.10 6.46
CA LYS A 40 9.98 26.95 6.21
C LYS A 40 10.47 26.31 7.51
N ALA A 41 10.80 27.13 8.52
CA ALA A 41 11.21 26.63 9.84
C ALA A 41 10.10 25.83 10.50
N ARG A 42 8.88 26.37 10.57
CA ARG A 42 7.69 25.66 11.09
C ARG A 42 7.38 24.37 10.33
N GLN A 43 7.51 24.39 8.99
CA GLN A 43 7.31 23.19 8.18
C GLN A 43 8.35 22.11 8.51
N LYS A 44 9.61 22.51 8.70
CA LYS A 44 10.68 21.59 9.07
C LYS A 44 10.46 21.00 10.47
N GLU A 45 10.10 21.83 11.44
CA GLU A 45 9.79 21.41 12.81
C GLU A 45 8.60 20.43 12.84
N ASN A 46 7.52 20.74 12.12
CA ASN A 46 6.37 19.84 11.99
C ASN A 46 6.74 18.49 11.36
N LEU A 47 7.65 18.49 10.36
CA LEU A 47 8.17 17.26 9.75
C LEU A 47 9.04 16.46 10.73
N GLU A 48 9.85 17.12 11.55
CA GLU A 48 10.66 16.47 12.59
C GLU A 48 9.77 15.78 13.63
N ILE A 49 8.78 16.50 14.19
CA ILE A 49 7.79 15.94 15.12
C ILE A 49 7.05 14.76 14.48
N LYS A 50 6.64 14.89 13.22
CA LYS A 50 5.96 13.79 12.50
C LYS A 50 6.88 12.56 12.39
N ARG A 51 8.15 12.74 12.02
CA ARG A 51 9.13 11.65 11.89
C ARG A 51 9.36 10.95 13.23
N GLU A 52 9.50 11.71 14.31
CA GLU A 52 9.69 11.16 15.66
C GLU A 52 8.54 10.24 16.08
N ASN A 53 7.30 10.65 15.80
CA ASN A 53 6.12 9.88 16.16
C ASN A 53 5.82 8.72 15.19
N LEU A 54 6.05 8.87 13.88
CA LEU A 54 5.59 7.90 12.88
C LEU A 54 6.66 6.97 12.32
N TYR A 55 7.96 7.28 12.41
CA TYR A 55 8.97 6.50 11.68
C TYR A 55 8.96 5.02 12.08
N SER A 56 8.90 4.73 13.38
CA SER A 56 8.83 3.35 13.89
C SER A 56 7.50 2.67 13.55
N ILE A 57 6.39 3.42 13.64
CA ILE A 57 5.04 2.96 13.31
C ILE A 57 4.94 2.57 11.85
N TYR A 58 5.38 3.44 10.94
CA TYR A 58 5.40 3.18 9.51
C TYR A 58 6.31 2.01 9.15
N LYS A 59 7.46 1.88 9.80
CA LYS A 59 8.33 0.70 9.61
C LYS A 59 7.62 -0.59 10.02
N LYS A 60 6.93 -0.62 11.17
CA LYS A 60 6.12 -1.76 11.61
C LYS A 60 4.99 -2.05 10.62
N LEU A 61 4.27 -1.02 10.16
CA LEU A 61 3.20 -1.17 9.18
C LEU A 61 3.72 -1.83 7.90
N ILE A 62 4.83 -1.35 7.34
CA ILE A 62 5.45 -1.91 6.14
C ILE A 62 5.82 -3.39 6.34
N GLN A 63 6.40 -3.74 7.50
CA GLN A 63 6.71 -5.13 7.84
C GLN A 63 5.44 -5.98 7.86
N VAL A 64 4.40 -5.53 8.56
CA VAL A 64 3.14 -6.28 8.68
C VAL A 64 2.45 -6.46 7.33
N ILE A 65 2.27 -5.39 6.54
CA ILE A 65 1.57 -5.50 5.24
C ILE A 65 2.34 -6.42 4.27
N SER A 66 3.65 -6.54 4.41
CA SER A 66 4.49 -7.44 3.58
C SER A 66 4.29 -8.92 3.90
N LEU A 67 3.72 -9.27 5.06
CA LEU A 67 3.48 -10.66 5.46
C LEU A 67 2.32 -11.31 4.71
N PHE A 68 1.37 -10.51 4.21
CA PHE A 68 0.20 -11.04 3.52
C PHE A 68 0.61 -11.86 2.27
N PRO A 69 0.02 -13.05 2.05
CA PRO A 69 0.39 -13.86 0.90
C PRO A 69 0.00 -13.16 -0.40
N ARG A 70 0.84 -13.35 -1.43
CA ARG A 70 0.63 -12.73 -2.76
C ARG A 70 -0.45 -13.45 -3.57
N GLN A 71 -0.85 -14.64 -3.16
CA GLN A 71 -1.84 -15.46 -3.86
C GLN A 71 -2.99 -15.82 -2.93
N THR A 72 -4.17 -15.94 -3.51
CA THR A 72 -5.35 -16.53 -2.86
C THR A 72 -5.51 -17.99 -3.27
N PRO A 73 -6.37 -18.77 -2.58
CA PRO A 73 -6.74 -20.10 -3.05
C PRO A 73 -7.29 -20.09 -4.48
N LEU A 74 -8.03 -19.04 -4.88
CA LEU A 74 -8.54 -18.92 -6.24
C LEU A 74 -7.40 -18.72 -7.26
N ASP A 75 -6.35 -17.99 -6.91
CA ASP A 75 -5.19 -17.81 -7.79
C ASP A 75 -4.46 -19.13 -8.02
N VAL A 76 -4.27 -19.93 -6.96
CA VAL A 76 -3.66 -21.27 -7.05
C VAL A 76 -4.49 -22.22 -7.91
N LEU A 77 -5.81 -22.17 -7.77
CA LEU A 77 -6.74 -23.09 -8.43
C LEU A 77 -7.23 -22.61 -9.81
N ARG A 78 -6.66 -21.53 -10.35
CA ARG A 78 -7.15 -20.83 -11.54
C ARG A 78 -7.35 -21.73 -12.76
N TYR A 79 -6.41 -22.64 -12.99
CA TYR A 79 -6.40 -23.51 -14.17
C TYR A 79 -6.93 -24.92 -13.90
N MET A 80 -7.46 -25.15 -12.69
CA MET A 80 -7.98 -26.44 -12.29
C MET A 80 -9.40 -26.64 -12.81
N GLU A 81 -9.64 -27.77 -13.48
CA GLU A 81 -10.99 -28.15 -13.86
C GLU A 81 -11.81 -28.53 -12.61
N TYR A 82 -13.07 -28.06 -12.56
CA TYR A 82 -13.95 -28.23 -11.39
C TYR A 82 -13.33 -27.71 -10.08
N SER A 83 -12.66 -26.56 -10.17
CA SER A 83 -12.07 -25.85 -9.03
C SER A 83 -13.13 -25.53 -7.95
N PRO A 84 -12.83 -25.77 -6.66
CA PRO A 84 -13.68 -25.34 -5.57
C PRO A 84 -13.79 -23.80 -5.46
N ASN A 85 -14.98 -23.30 -5.15
CA ASN A 85 -15.18 -21.89 -4.81
C ASN A 85 -14.64 -21.58 -3.41
N TYR A 86 -13.99 -20.43 -3.26
CA TYR A 86 -13.43 -19.96 -1.99
C TYR A 86 -14.10 -18.66 -1.54
N TYR A 87 -14.49 -18.59 -0.26
CA TYR A 87 -15.06 -17.42 0.40
C TYR A 87 -14.99 -17.60 1.92
N SER A 88 -15.16 -16.51 2.67
CA SER A 88 -15.24 -16.46 4.15
C SER A 88 -14.07 -17.14 4.86
N GLU A 89 -12.84 -16.99 4.35
CA GLU A 89 -11.64 -17.58 4.95
C GLU A 89 -11.70 -19.13 5.08
N ASN A 90 -12.55 -19.79 4.28
CA ASN A 90 -12.80 -21.24 4.38
C ASN A 90 -11.72 -22.10 3.70
N PHE A 91 -10.45 -21.92 4.08
CA PHE A 91 -9.32 -22.69 3.53
C PHE A 91 -9.48 -24.20 3.71
N ASP A 92 -9.98 -24.64 4.87
CA ASP A 92 -10.10 -26.07 5.19
C ASP A 92 -11.19 -26.76 4.35
N ILE A 93 -12.26 -26.04 3.97
CA ILE A 93 -13.30 -26.58 3.08
C ILE A 93 -12.73 -26.87 1.70
N ILE A 94 -11.87 -26.00 1.18
CA ILE A 94 -11.21 -26.23 -0.11
C ILE A 94 -10.38 -27.51 -0.06
N ASN A 95 -9.55 -27.67 0.98
CA ASN A 95 -8.73 -28.86 1.14
C ASN A 95 -9.57 -30.13 1.28
N ASN A 96 -10.70 -30.08 1.99
CA ASN A 96 -11.62 -31.21 2.09
C ASN A 96 -12.25 -31.58 0.75
N ILE A 97 -12.62 -30.59 -0.07
CA ILE A 97 -13.14 -30.86 -1.43
C ILE A 97 -12.06 -31.48 -2.30
N LEU A 98 -10.82 -30.97 -2.23
CA LEU A 98 -9.69 -31.55 -2.95
C LEU A 98 -9.41 -32.99 -2.52
N ASP A 99 -9.54 -33.31 -1.23
CA ASP A 99 -9.42 -34.68 -0.73
C ASP A 99 -10.49 -35.61 -1.32
N ILE A 100 -11.75 -35.17 -1.36
CA ILE A 100 -12.84 -35.94 -1.98
C ILE A 100 -12.55 -36.19 -3.46
N GLN A 101 -12.08 -35.17 -4.18
CA GLN A 101 -11.73 -35.30 -5.60
C GLN A 101 -10.56 -36.26 -5.82
N ILE A 102 -9.50 -36.17 -5.00
CA ILE A 102 -8.36 -37.10 -5.05
C ILE A 102 -8.83 -38.55 -4.82
N GLU A 103 -9.68 -38.80 -3.82
CA GLU A 103 -10.21 -40.14 -3.56
C GLU A 103 -11.10 -40.67 -4.70
N ASP A 104 -11.85 -39.79 -5.38
CA ASP A 104 -12.59 -40.18 -6.58
C ASP A 104 -11.64 -40.63 -7.71
N TYR A 105 -10.56 -39.88 -7.98
CA TYR A 105 -9.56 -40.28 -8.97
C TYR A 105 -8.86 -41.59 -8.60
N LYS A 106 -8.46 -41.79 -7.34
CA LYS A 106 -7.88 -43.05 -6.85
C LYS A 106 -8.83 -44.23 -7.06
N LYS A 107 -10.13 -44.03 -6.80
CA LYS A 107 -11.14 -45.06 -7.04
C LYS A 107 -11.25 -45.37 -8.53
N ARG A 108 -11.20 -44.38 -9.42
CA ARG A 108 -11.22 -44.59 -10.88
C ARG A 108 -9.97 -45.32 -11.39
N LEU A 109 -8.80 -45.04 -10.82
CA LEU A 109 -7.54 -45.75 -11.09
C LEU A 109 -7.61 -47.23 -10.75
N SER A 110 -8.41 -47.62 -9.75
CA SER A 110 -8.58 -49.03 -9.39
C SER A 110 -9.37 -49.87 -10.41
N ASN A 111 -9.88 -49.27 -11.50
CA ASN A 111 -10.65 -49.97 -12.52
C ASN A 111 -9.74 -50.84 -13.41
N PRO A 112 -9.90 -52.18 -13.45
CA PRO A 112 -9.04 -53.07 -14.22
C PRO A 112 -9.18 -52.92 -15.75
N LYS A 113 -10.19 -52.18 -16.22
CA LYS A 113 -10.42 -51.88 -17.65
C LYS A 113 -10.00 -50.46 -18.03
N LEU A 114 -9.23 -49.79 -17.19
CA LEU A 114 -8.82 -48.41 -17.44
C LEU A 114 -7.86 -48.37 -18.64
N ASP A 115 -8.09 -47.41 -19.53
CA ASP A 115 -7.18 -47.13 -20.63
C ASP A 115 -5.93 -46.41 -20.13
N TYR A 116 -4.77 -46.72 -20.71
CA TYR A 116 -3.47 -46.17 -20.28
C TYR A 116 -3.42 -44.64 -20.31
N LYS A 117 -4.15 -44.01 -21.25
CA LYS A 117 -4.19 -42.56 -21.36
C LYS A 117 -4.96 -41.94 -20.19
N LEU A 118 -6.11 -42.54 -19.85
CA LEU A 118 -6.91 -42.12 -18.70
C LEU A 118 -6.19 -42.38 -17.37
N GLU A 119 -5.41 -43.46 -17.28
CA GLU A 119 -4.56 -43.73 -16.12
C GLU A 119 -3.58 -42.58 -15.89
N ALA A 120 -2.81 -42.21 -16.91
CA ALA A 120 -1.87 -41.09 -16.82
C ALA A 120 -2.57 -39.75 -16.51
N GLU A 121 -3.74 -39.49 -17.12
CA GLU A 121 -4.53 -38.29 -16.83
C GLU A 121 -4.96 -38.24 -15.35
N TYR A 122 -5.47 -39.35 -14.79
CA TYR A 122 -5.88 -39.39 -13.38
C TYR A 122 -4.72 -39.26 -12.40
N GLU A 123 -3.56 -39.85 -12.70
CA GLU A 123 -2.36 -39.67 -11.87
C GLU A 123 -1.90 -38.21 -11.84
N ILE A 124 -1.90 -37.54 -13.00
CA ILE A 124 -1.59 -36.10 -13.10
C ILE A 124 -2.60 -35.28 -12.28
N GLU A 125 -3.89 -35.57 -12.40
CA GLU A 125 -4.94 -34.88 -11.67
C GLU A 125 -4.83 -35.06 -10.14
N ILE A 126 -4.42 -36.23 -9.67
CA ILE A 126 -4.11 -36.47 -8.24
C ILE A 126 -2.91 -35.62 -7.83
N HIS A 127 -1.81 -35.67 -8.58
CA HIS A 127 -0.59 -34.95 -8.26
C HIS A 127 -0.82 -33.42 -8.18
N ASN A 128 -1.55 -32.88 -9.16
CA ASN A 128 -1.90 -31.46 -9.19
C ASN A 128 -2.72 -31.04 -7.96
N ARG A 129 -3.72 -31.84 -7.56
CA ARG A 129 -4.53 -31.53 -6.37
C ARG A 129 -3.73 -31.64 -5.08
N GLU A 130 -2.85 -32.62 -4.95
CA GLU A 130 -1.94 -32.71 -3.80
C GLU A 130 -1.00 -31.50 -3.72
N TYR A 131 -0.53 -30.99 -4.85
CA TYR A 131 0.23 -29.75 -4.92
C TYR A 131 -0.61 -28.55 -4.46
N TYR A 132 -1.81 -28.36 -5.02
CA TYR A 132 -2.68 -27.25 -4.65
C TYR A 132 -3.05 -27.24 -3.17
N LYS A 133 -3.31 -28.40 -2.56
CA LYS A 133 -3.55 -28.50 -1.12
C LYS A 133 -2.39 -27.94 -0.29
N LYS A 134 -1.15 -28.26 -0.66
CA LYS A 134 0.04 -27.78 0.05
C LYS A 134 0.16 -26.25 -0.06
N GLU A 135 -0.06 -25.70 -1.25
CA GLU A 135 -0.05 -24.25 -1.47
C GLU A 135 -1.16 -23.54 -0.67
N ILE A 136 -2.37 -24.10 -0.65
CA ILE A 136 -3.50 -23.55 0.12
C ILE A 136 -3.20 -23.52 1.62
N ILE A 137 -2.57 -24.57 2.17
CA ILE A 137 -2.13 -24.61 3.57
C ILE A 137 -1.09 -23.52 3.84
N TYR A 138 -0.10 -23.37 2.94
CA TYR A 138 0.91 -22.32 3.07
C TYR A 138 0.31 -20.90 3.06
N ILE A 139 -0.63 -20.66 2.15
CA ILE A 139 -1.35 -19.38 2.07
C ILE A 139 -2.17 -19.14 3.34
N ARG A 140 -2.91 -20.14 3.82
CA ARG A 140 -3.71 -20.06 5.05
C ARG A 140 -2.87 -19.62 6.24
N ASP A 141 -1.77 -20.32 6.48
CA ASP A 141 -0.92 -20.08 7.64
C ASP A 141 -0.24 -18.70 7.55
N SER A 142 0.19 -18.31 6.34
CA SER A 142 0.75 -16.98 6.08
C SER A 142 -0.28 -15.86 6.28
N TYR A 143 -1.51 -16.06 5.80
CA TYR A 143 -2.61 -15.11 5.93
C TYR A 143 -3.00 -14.90 7.39
N PHE A 144 -3.26 -15.96 8.16
CA PHE A 144 -3.65 -15.81 9.57
C PHE A 144 -2.53 -15.23 10.43
N LYS A 145 -1.26 -15.55 10.12
CA LYS A 145 -0.12 -14.89 10.74
C LYS A 145 -0.14 -13.38 10.45
N ALA A 146 -0.28 -13.00 9.18
CA ALA A 146 -0.30 -11.60 8.77
C ALA A 146 -1.48 -10.83 9.39
N LYS A 147 -2.69 -11.43 9.39
CA LYS A 147 -3.90 -10.89 10.02
C LYS A 147 -3.70 -10.62 11.51
N ASN A 148 -3.15 -11.58 12.26
CA ASN A 148 -2.87 -11.42 13.68
C ASN A 148 -1.83 -10.32 13.95
N GLU A 149 -0.75 -10.25 13.16
CA GLU A 149 0.23 -9.16 13.29
C GLU A 149 -0.36 -7.79 12.93
N TYR A 150 -1.30 -7.74 11.99
CA TYR A 150 -2.05 -6.52 11.65
C TYR A 150 -2.99 -6.08 12.78
N GLU A 151 -3.74 -7.00 13.36
CA GLU A 151 -4.60 -6.70 14.51
C GLU A 151 -3.77 -6.20 15.72
N LYS A 152 -2.58 -6.77 15.95
CA LYS A 152 -1.63 -6.27 16.96
C LYS A 152 -1.16 -4.86 16.65
N PHE A 153 -0.79 -4.59 15.41
CA PHE A 153 -0.39 -3.25 14.96
C PHE A 153 -1.50 -2.23 15.21
N ILE A 154 -2.74 -2.52 14.80
CA ILE A 154 -3.88 -1.63 15.01
C ILE A 154 -4.12 -1.42 16.50
N ARG A 155 -4.08 -2.46 17.34
CA ARG A 155 -4.29 -2.30 18.78
C ARG A 155 -3.25 -1.41 19.45
N ASN A 156 -2.00 -1.49 19.00
CA ASN A 156 -0.88 -0.84 19.69
C ASN A 156 -0.57 0.56 19.16
N GLU A 157 -0.72 0.79 17.85
CA GLU A 157 -0.21 2.00 17.20
C GLU A 157 -1.33 2.90 16.64
N LYS A 158 -2.61 2.51 16.75
CA LYS A 158 -3.73 3.24 16.12
C LYS A 158 -3.83 4.70 16.52
N ILE A 159 -3.63 5.03 17.81
CA ILE A 159 -3.79 6.41 18.29
C ILE A 159 -2.78 7.33 17.62
N ASP A 160 -1.50 6.98 17.67
CA ASP A 160 -0.42 7.78 17.07
C ASP A 160 -0.53 7.80 15.55
N PHE A 161 -0.91 6.67 14.93
CA PHE A 161 -1.18 6.62 13.50
C PHE A 161 -2.35 7.57 13.12
N GLU A 162 -3.46 7.54 13.84
CA GLU A 162 -4.61 8.42 13.56
C GLU A 162 -4.29 9.90 13.79
N LEU A 163 -3.50 10.21 14.82
CA LEU A 163 -3.15 11.58 15.18
C LEU A 163 -2.17 12.22 14.19
N TYR A 164 -1.13 11.48 13.79
CA TYR A 164 -0.01 12.05 13.05
C TYR A 164 0.02 11.70 11.56
N ALA A 165 -0.54 10.56 11.13
CA ALA A 165 -0.45 10.14 9.74
C ALA A 165 -1.25 11.04 8.80
N GLY A 166 -0.65 11.36 7.65
CA GLY A 166 -1.31 12.11 6.59
C GLY A 166 -2.49 11.35 5.97
N ASP A 167 -3.48 12.10 5.46
CA ASP A 167 -4.69 11.53 4.87
C ASP A 167 -4.40 10.61 3.68
N GLU A 168 -3.36 10.91 2.89
CA GLU A 168 -2.96 10.04 1.78
C GLU A 168 -2.57 8.64 2.27
N VAL A 169 -1.78 8.55 3.34
CA VAL A 169 -1.35 7.27 3.92
C VAL A 169 -2.56 6.50 4.45
N LYS A 170 -3.45 7.18 5.18
CA LYS A 170 -4.69 6.60 5.71
C LYS A 170 -5.57 6.05 4.59
N ASN A 171 -5.77 6.82 3.51
CA ASN A 171 -6.54 6.40 2.35
C ASN A 171 -5.91 5.19 1.65
N LYS A 172 -4.58 5.15 1.50
CA LYS A 172 -3.87 3.99 0.92
C LYS A 172 -3.96 2.76 1.81
N LEU A 173 -3.97 2.92 3.13
CA LEU A 173 -4.18 1.81 4.05
C LEU A 173 -5.59 1.21 3.93
N VAL A 174 -6.62 2.06 3.82
CA VAL A 174 -8.00 1.58 3.58
C VAL A 174 -8.10 0.78 2.27
N ILE A 175 -7.45 1.24 1.19
CA ILE A 175 -7.42 0.48 -0.07
C ILE A 175 -6.76 -0.89 0.12
N PHE A 176 -5.68 -0.96 0.90
CA PHE A 176 -5.04 -2.22 1.26
C PHE A 176 -5.97 -3.15 2.03
N GLU A 177 -6.65 -2.65 3.07
CA GLU A 177 -7.59 -3.42 3.87
C GLU A 177 -8.75 -3.97 3.04
N VAL A 178 -9.33 -3.14 2.17
CA VAL A 178 -10.40 -3.56 1.26
C VAL A 178 -9.91 -4.63 0.29
N LEU A 179 -8.70 -4.50 -0.26
CA LEU A 179 -8.13 -5.51 -1.14
C LEU A 179 -7.94 -6.85 -0.42
N VAL A 180 -7.35 -6.84 0.78
CA VAL A 180 -7.16 -8.04 1.60
C VAL A 180 -8.50 -8.69 1.95
N HIS A 181 -9.50 -7.89 2.33
CA HIS A 181 -10.84 -8.38 2.60
C HIS A 181 -11.46 -9.03 1.35
N ASN A 182 -11.39 -8.37 0.20
CA ASN A 182 -11.94 -8.90 -1.03
C ASN A 182 -11.24 -10.21 -1.44
N ALA A 183 -9.93 -10.28 -1.29
CA ALA A 183 -9.13 -11.45 -1.62
C ALA A 183 -9.48 -12.65 -0.74
N PHE A 184 -9.39 -12.49 0.59
CA PHE A 184 -9.44 -13.61 1.53
C PHE A 184 -10.81 -13.86 2.15
N VAL A 185 -11.68 -12.85 2.20
CA VAL A 185 -13.04 -12.97 2.79
C VAL A 185 -14.09 -13.05 1.68
N ALA A 186 -14.07 -12.15 0.70
CA ALA A 186 -15.07 -12.17 -0.38
C ALA A 186 -14.77 -13.18 -1.49
N GLY A 187 -13.57 -13.76 -1.52
CA GLY A 187 -13.19 -14.74 -2.53
C GLY A 187 -12.90 -14.11 -3.89
N ARG A 188 -11.86 -13.29 -3.98
CA ARG A 188 -11.44 -12.65 -5.24
C ARG A 188 -9.97 -12.93 -5.54
N HIS A 189 -9.64 -13.00 -6.82
CA HIS A 189 -8.27 -13.14 -7.28
C HIS A 189 -7.44 -11.89 -6.92
N LEU A 190 -6.18 -12.09 -6.52
CA LEU A 190 -5.19 -11.01 -6.42
C LEU A 190 -4.45 -10.79 -7.74
N GLU A 191 -4.39 -11.83 -8.57
CA GLU A 191 -3.79 -11.77 -9.89
C GLU A 191 -4.85 -11.43 -10.95
N ASN A 192 -4.48 -10.64 -11.96
CA ASN A 192 -5.35 -10.44 -13.12
C ASN A 192 -5.55 -11.74 -13.92
N GLU A 193 -6.39 -11.69 -14.96
CA GLU A 193 -6.72 -12.87 -15.78
C GLU A 193 -5.49 -13.59 -16.33
N ASN A 194 -4.44 -12.85 -16.68
CA ASN A 194 -3.21 -13.39 -17.28
C ASN A 194 -2.14 -13.82 -16.26
N GLY A 195 -2.32 -13.56 -14.95
CA GLY A 195 -1.34 -13.89 -13.91
C GLY A 195 -0.07 -13.02 -13.91
N ASP A 196 0.00 -11.98 -14.75
CA ASP A 196 1.20 -11.16 -14.93
C ASP A 196 1.28 -9.96 -13.97
N THR A 197 0.14 -9.57 -13.38
CA THR A 197 0.07 -8.43 -12.46
C THR A 197 -0.63 -8.80 -11.16
N ASN A 198 0.03 -8.47 -10.05
CA ASN A 198 -0.47 -8.70 -8.70
C ASN A 198 -0.98 -7.40 -8.07
N GLN A 199 -2.26 -7.36 -7.73
CA GLN A 199 -2.89 -6.16 -7.18
C GLN A 199 -2.34 -5.79 -5.80
N LEU A 200 -1.96 -6.80 -4.98
CA LEU A 200 -1.41 -6.57 -3.64
C LEU A 200 -0.07 -5.86 -3.71
N ASP A 201 0.80 -6.24 -4.63
CA ASP A 201 2.10 -5.60 -4.82
C ASP A 201 1.95 -4.13 -5.24
N LYS A 202 1.00 -3.85 -6.15
CA LYS A 202 0.68 -2.48 -6.56
C LYS A 202 0.21 -1.62 -5.38
N VAL A 203 -0.73 -2.14 -4.58
CA VAL A 203 -1.27 -1.40 -3.43
C VAL A 203 -0.21 -1.20 -2.35
N ARG A 204 0.61 -2.21 -2.04
CA ARG A 204 1.75 -2.09 -1.12
C ARG A 204 2.71 -1.00 -1.56
N TRP A 205 3.09 -1.00 -2.84
CA TRP A 205 3.98 0.02 -3.38
C TRP A 205 3.39 1.43 -3.24
N GLN A 206 2.11 1.61 -3.56
CA GLN A 206 1.43 2.90 -3.40
C GLN A 206 1.40 3.36 -1.93
N LEU A 207 1.13 2.45 -1.00
CA LEU A 207 1.14 2.75 0.43
C LEU A 207 2.55 3.13 0.91
N ILE A 208 3.57 2.35 0.56
CA ILE A 208 4.97 2.66 0.89
C ILE A 208 5.39 4.02 0.31
N ASN A 209 4.99 4.33 -0.92
CA ASN A 209 5.30 5.61 -1.55
C ASN A 209 4.60 6.78 -0.82
N SER A 210 3.34 6.61 -0.41
CA SER A 210 2.64 7.62 0.39
C SER A 210 3.31 7.83 1.75
N ILE A 211 3.81 6.77 2.40
CA ILE A 211 4.57 6.84 3.65
C ILE A 211 5.87 7.64 3.47
N ARG A 212 6.62 7.36 2.40
CA ARG A 212 7.85 8.09 2.07
C ARG A 212 7.57 9.58 1.88
N ASN A 213 6.54 9.91 1.11
CA ASN A 213 6.11 11.29 0.90
C ASN A 213 5.69 11.97 2.21
N ASP A 214 4.91 11.29 3.05
CA ASP A 214 4.43 11.82 4.33
C ASP A 214 5.58 12.09 5.32
N LEU A 215 6.65 11.29 5.26
CA LEU A 215 7.88 11.52 6.00
C LEU A 215 8.83 12.53 5.31
N GLY A 216 8.51 13.03 4.12
CA GLY A 216 9.39 13.91 3.34
C GLY A 216 10.69 13.23 2.90
N ILE A 217 10.64 11.93 2.60
CA ILE A 217 11.74 11.12 2.06
C ILE A 217 11.47 10.95 0.56
N GLN A 218 12.19 11.68 -0.29
CA GLN A 218 12.16 11.48 -1.75
C GLN A 218 13.13 10.37 -2.14
#